data_AF-A0A3A8G326-F1
#
_entry.id   AF-A0A3A8G326-F1
#
_cell.length_a   1.000
_cell.length_b   1.000
_cell.length_c   1.000
_cell.angle_alpha   90.00
_cell.angle_beta   90.00
_cell.angle_gamma   90.00
#
_symmetry.space_group_name_H-M   'P 1'
#
loop_
_entity.id
_entity.type
_entity.pdbx_description
1 polymer ?
#
loop_
_entity_poly.entity_id
_entity_poly.type
_entity_poly.pdbx_seq_one_letter_code
_entity_poly.pdbx_strand_id
1 'polypeptide(L)' 'MTRKEAMELLGFKKLIQLADKLELTTAAIAQWRDGEDIPEYREYEVRELAAGRTPKRLLKSKQNVAHANN' A
#
# COMPACT_ATOMS: atom_id res chain seq x y z
N MET A 1 -8.86 1.48 -9.93
CA MET A 1 -7.69 0.59 -10.11
C MET A 1 -7.92 -0.66 -9.28
N THR A 2 -7.72 -1.82 -9.87
CA THR A 2 -7.80 -3.12 -9.19
C THR A 2 -6.50 -3.48 -8.49
N ARG A 3 -6.54 -4.50 -7.61
CA ARG A 3 -5.34 -5.04 -6.94
C ARG A 3 -4.26 -5.50 -7.92
N LYS A 4 -4.66 -6.09 -9.06
CA LYS A 4 -3.72 -6.56 -10.09
C LYS A 4 -3.01 -5.39 -10.75
N GLU A 5 -3.77 -4.40 -11.19
CA GLU A 5 -3.21 -3.17 -11.76
C GLU A 5 -2.27 -2.48 -10.77
N ALA A 6 -2.61 -2.45 -9.48
CA ALA A 6 -1.72 -1.91 -8.44
C ALA A 6 -0.37 -2.64 -8.36
N MET A 7 -0.38 -3.98 -8.49
CA MET A 7 0.84 -4.78 -8.52
C MET A 7 1.65 -4.53 -9.80
N GLU A 8 1.00 -4.49 -10.96
CA GLU A 8 1.67 -4.24 -12.24
C GLU A 8 2.30 -2.85 -12.29
N LEU A 9 1.58 -1.84 -11.81
CA LEU A 9 2.02 -0.46 -11.76
C LEU A 9 3.23 -0.26 -10.84
N LEU A 10 3.37 -1.08 -9.79
CA LEU A 10 4.53 -1.11 -8.90
C LEU A 10 5.59 -2.16 -9.29
N GLY A 11 5.35 -2.97 -10.33
CA GLY A 11 6.25 -4.05 -10.74
C GLY A 11 6.36 -5.20 -9.71
N PHE A 12 5.36 -5.38 -8.86
CA PHE A 12 5.36 -6.43 -7.82
C PHE A 12 4.83 -7.75 -8.37
N LYS A 13 5.52 -8.85 -8.01
CA LYS A 13 5.14 -10.20 -8.43
C LYS A 13 4.34 -10.96 -7.37
N LYS A 14 4.38 -10.50 -6.12
CA LYS A 14 3.74 -11.16 -4.98
C LYS A 14 2.94 -10.17 -4.14
N LEU A 15 1.77 -10.62 -3.65
CA LEU A 15 0.91 -9.84 -2.75
C LEU A 15 1.63 -9.36 -1.48
N ILE A 16 2.58 -10.17 -0.97
CA ILE A 16 3.40 -9.80 0.19
C ILE A 16 4.20 -8.52 -0.03
N GLN A 17 4.67 -8.25 -1.26
CA GLN A 17 5.42 -7.04 -1.57
C GLN A 17 4.52 -5.80 -1.53
N LEU A 18 3.28 -5.93 -2.04
CA LEU A 18 2.29 -4.87 -1.97
C LEU A 18 1.86 -4.60 -0.52
N ALA A 19 1.65 -5.67 0.25
CA ALA A 19 1.32 -5.60 1.67
C ALA A 19 2.43 -4.89 2.46
N ASP A 20 3.69 -5.32 2.28
CA ASP A 20 4.85 -4.73 2.93
C ASP A 20 5.01 -3.24 2.59
N LYS A 21 4.90 -2.88 1.30
CA LYS A 21 5.06 -1.50 0.85
C LYS A 21 3.97 -0.57 1.39
N LEU A 22 2.76 -1.07 1.58
CA LEU A 22 1.64 -0.32 2.16
C LEU A 22 1.58 -0.45 3.69
N GLU A 23 2.53 -1.13 4.33
CA GLU A 23 2.48 -1.46 5.77
C GLU A 23 1.11 -2.05 6.16
N LEU A 24 0.66 -3.05 5.39
CA LEU A 24 -0.58 -3.79 5.58
C LEU A 24 -0.28 -5.28 5.74
N THR A 25 -1.27 -6.00 6.24
CA THR A 25 -1.24 -7.45 6.24
C THR A 25 -1.64 -7.99 4.87
N THR A 26 -1.09 -9.15 4.50
CA THR A 26 -1.51 -9.89 3.29
C THR A 26 -3.01 -10.20 3.31
N ALA A 27 -3.60 -10.44 4.48
CA ALA A 27 -5.03 -10.61 4.65
C ALA A 27 -5.83 -9.36 4.24
N ALA A 28 -5.37 -8.16 4.62
CA ALA A 28 -6.02 -6.91 4.23
C ALA A 28 -5.96 -6.67 2.71
N ILE A 29 -4.84 -7.03 2.07
CA ILE A 29 -4.73 -6.99 0.59
C ILE A 29 -5.62 -8.07 -0.05
N ALA A 30 -5.74 -9.26 0.58
CA ALA A 30 -6.57 -10.35 0.08
C ALA A 30 -8.08 -10.03 0.12
N GLN A 31 -8.50 -9.11 1.00
CA GLN A 31 -9.87 -8.59 1.00
C GLN A 31 -10.21 -7.76 -0.24
N TRP A 32 -9.21 -7.26 -0.98
CA TRP A 32 -9.44 -6.61 -2.26
C TRP A 32 -9.70 -7.71 -3.29
N ARG A 33 -10.99 -7.92 -3.60
CA ARG A 33 -11.41 -8.98 -4.50
C ARG A 33 -10.77 -8.81 -5.86
N ASP A 34 -10.49 -9.94 -6.51
CA ASP A 34 -9.94 -9.92 -7.86
C ASP A 34 -10.98 -9.37 -8.83
N GLY A 35 -10.63 -8.33 -9.58
CA GLY A 35 -11.55 -7.66 -10.52
C GLY A 35 -12.45 -6.60 -9.89
N GLU A 36 -12.35 -6.34 -8.59
CA GLU A 36 -12.96 -5.16 -7.97
C GLU A 36 -11.94 -4.05 -7.79
N ASP A 37 -12.42 -2.81 -7.90
CA ASP A 37 -11.64 -1.63 -7.60
C ASP A 37 -11.24 -1.62 -6.13
N ILE A 38 -9.96 -1.31 -5.88
CA ILE A 38 -9.50 -1.06 -4.53
C ILE A 38 -10.08 0.27 -4.05
N PRO A 39 -10.27 0.45 -2.74
CA PRO A 39 -10.79 1.71 -2.23
C PRO A 39 -9.95 2.92 -2.69
N GLU A 40 -10.58 4.05 -2.97
CA GLU A 40 -9.93 5.23 -3.57
C GLU A 40 -8.69 5.70 -2.80
N TYR A 41 -8.73 5.62 -1.46
CA TYR A 41 -7.58 5.96 -0.63
C TYR A 41 -6.39 5.01 -0.84
N ARG A 42 -6.63 3.72 -1.10
CA ARG A 42 -5.59 2.74 -1.46
C ARG A 42 -5.04 2.98 -2.86
N GLU A 43 -5.91 3.34 -3.79
CA GLU A 43 -5.49 3.73 -5.14
C GLU A 43 -4.55 4.92 -5.08
N TYR A 44 -4.91 5.96 -4.32
CA TYR A 44 -4.06 7.11 -4.10
C TYR A 44 -2.70 6.71 -3.50
N GLU A 45 -2.69 5.85 -2.46
CA GLU A 45 -1.43 5.38 -1.86
C GLU A 45 -0.52 4.65 -2.85
N VAL A 46 -1.10 3.75 -3.65
CA VAL A 46 -0.36 2.99 -4.68
C VAL A 46 0.20 3.95 -5.74
N ARG A 47 -0.57 4.94 -6.18
CA ARG A 47 -0.11 5.95 -7.14
C ARG A 47 1.03 6.81 -6.57
N GLU A 48 0.95 7.20 -5.30
CA GLU A 48 2.05 7.91 -4.64
C GLU A 48 3.32 7.06 -4.64
N LEU A 49 3.20 5.79 -4.23
CA LEU A 49 4.33 4.85 -4.20
C LEU A 49 4.96 4.66 -5.58
N ALA A 50 4.15 4.59 -6.62
CA ALA A 50 4.61 4.46 -8.00
C ALA A 50 5.29 5.71 -8.52
N ALA A 51 4.85 6.88 -8.07
CA ALA A 51 5.52 8.15 -8.30
C ALA A 51 6.79 8.33 -7.44
N GLY A 52 7.22 7.31 -6.70
CA GLY A 52 8.36 7.37 -5.79
C GLY A 52 8.10 8.19 -4.50
N ARG A 53 6.85 8.55 -4.23
CA ARG A 53 6.44 9.30 -3.04
C ARG A 53 5.95 8.34 -1.96
N THR A 54 6.12 8.75 -0.70
CA THR A 54 5.60 7.98 0.44
C THR A 54 4.26 8.56 0.87
N PRO A 55 3.16 7.80 0.85
CA PRO A 55 1.86 8.33 1.22
C PRO A 55 1.81 8.81 2.66
N LYS A 56 1.00 9.84 2.91
CA LYS A 56 0.89 10.54 4.20
C LYS A 56 0.63 9.61 5.39
N ARG A 57 -0.11 8.52 5.18
CA ARG A 57 -0.36 7.52 6.23
C ARG A 57 0.93 6.83 6.69
N LEU A 58 1.77 6.40 5.75
CA LEU A 58 3.05 5.74 6.04
C LEU A 58 4.06 6.73 6.64
N LEU A 59 4.00 8.00 6.23
CA LEU A 59 4.78 9.05 6.88
C LEU A 59 4.42 9.20 8.37
N LYS A 60 3.12 9.17 8.70
CA LYS A 60 2.66 9.21 10.11
C LYS A 60 3.04 7.93 10.89
N SER A 61 2.96 6.76 10.28
CA SER A 61 3.44 5.50 10.90
C SER A 61 4.91 5.60 11.30
N LYS A 62 5.76 6.13 10.43
CA LYS A 62 7.19 6.35 10.71
C LYS A 62 7.44 7.42 11.79
N GLN A 63 6.58 8.42 11.90
CA GLN A 63 6.70 9.45 12.94
C GLN A 63 6.32 8.91 14.32
N ASN A 64 5.33 8.01 14.42
CA ASN A 64 4.92 7.44 15.71
C ASN A 64 5.97 6.49 16.30
N VAL A 65 6.71 5.74 15.48
CA VAL A 65 7.82 4.89 15.99
C VAL A 65 9.01 5.71 16.50
N ALA A 66 9.19 6.94 16.02
CA ALA A 66 10.27 7.82 16.48
C ALA A 66 9.98 8.48 17.84
N HIS A 67 8.71 8.56 18.27
CA HIS A 67 8.31 9.24 19.50
C HIS A 67 8.08 8.29 20.70
N ALA A 68 8.10 6.97 20.49
CA ALA A 68 7.85 5.98 21.54
C ALA A 68 9.11 5.53 22.31
N ASN A 69 10.26 6.17 22.08
CA ASN A 69 11.52 5.86 22.76
C ASN A 69 12.14 7.14 23.35
N ASN A 70 11.50 7.71 24.36
CA ASN A 70 12.09 8.63 25.33
C ASN A 70 11.61 8.28 26.73
#